data_AF-A0A1Z9NMG3-F1
#
_entry.id   AF-A0A1Z9NMG3-F1
#
_cell.length_a   1.000
_cell.length_b   1.000
_cell.length_c   1.000
_cell.angle_alpha   90.00
_cell.angle_beta   90.00
_cell.angle_gamma   90.00
#
_symmetry.space_group_name_H-M   'P 1'
#
loop_
_entity.id
_entity.type
_entity.pdbx_description
1 polymer ?
#
loop_
_entity_poly.entity_id
_entity_poly.type
_entity_poly.pdbx_seq_one_letter_code
_entity_poly.pdbx_strand_id
1 'polypeptide(L)'
;MEKDRIVRINDNLKKEIAIYVQNSDLRDQCGFFSVNYVDTSRDLSQAKVYFSTIQAPLNEKELVTFLNENSWKIRKALSNLLPIKRVPTLKFYYDDHLEKVRNLDDLIKDI
;
A
#
# COMPACT_ATOMS: atom_id res chain seq x y z
N MET A 1 -12.46 16.81 -10.56
CA MET A 1 -11.40 17.77 -10.14
C MET A 1 -10.80 17.50 -8.75
N GLU A 2 -11.49 16.87 -7.78
CA GLU A 2 -10.82 16.40 -6.54
C GLU A 2 -10.59 14.88 -6.49
N LYS A 3 -11.56 14.08 -6.98
CA LYS A 3 -11.36 12.64 -7.22
C LYS A 3 -10.14 12.38 -8.10
N ASP A 4 -9.98 13.13 -9.19
CA ASP A 4 -8.86 12.96 -10.13
C ASP A 4 -7.49 13.24 -9.47
N ARG A 5 -7.45 14.13 -8.48
CA ARG A 5 -6.22 14.43 -7.73
C ARG A 5 -5.85 13.28 -6.80
N ILE A 6 -6.81 12.74 -6.05
CA ILE A 6 -6.56 11.58 -5.17
C ILE A 6 -6.19 10.34 -6.00
N VAL A 7 -6.85 10.11 -7.14
CA VAL A 7 -6.51 9.00 -8.04
C VAL A 7 -5.04 9.10 -8.50
N ARG A 8 -4.60 10.28 -8.96
CA ARG A 8 -3.19 10.50 -9.34
C ARG A 8 -2.23 10.29 -8.17
N ILE A 9 -2.60 10.72 -6.96
CA ILE A 9 -1.78 10.51 -5.76
C ILE A 9 -1.68 9.03 -5.43
N ASN A 10 -2.78 8.28 -5.49
CA ASN A 10 -2.79 6.84 -5.27
C ASN A 10 -1.91 6.11 -6.28
N ASP A 11 -2.00 6.47 -7.57
CA ASP A 11 -1.18 5.87 -8.63
C ASP A 11 0.31 6.17 -8.44
N ASN A 12 0.65 7.40 -8.05
CA ASN A 12 2.03 7.77 -7.76
C ASN A 12 2.54 7.03 -6.52
N LEU A 13 1.79 7.01 -5.41
CA LEU A 13 2.16 6.26 -4.21
C LEU A 13 2.35 4.78 -4.50
N LYS A 14 1.43 4.17 -5.27
CA LYS A 14 1.52 2.76 -5.67
C LYS A 14 2.84 2.45 -6.37
N LYS A 15 3.23 3.25 -7.37
CA LYS A 15 4.48 3.08 -8.12
C LYS A 15 5.71 3.31 -7.26
N GLU A 16 5.76 4.45 -6.57
CA GLU A 16 6.95 4.84 -5.82
C GLU A 16 7.20 3.93 -4.60
N ILE A 17 6.14 3.48 -3.92
CA ILE A 17 6.29 2.51 -2.81
C ILE A 17 6.88 1.20 -3.33
N ALA A 18 6.35 0.66 -4.44
CA ALA A 18 6.85 -0.58 -5.02
C ALA A 18 8.32 -0.46 -5.43
N ILE A 19 8.68 0.63 -6.13
CA ILE A 19 10.05 0.91 -6.56
C ILE A 19 10.98 1.05 -5.36
N TYR A 20 10.56 1.77 -4.32
CA TYR A 20 11.38 1.96 -3.12
C TYR A 20 11.64 0.64 -2.41
N VAL A 21 10.60 -0.15 -2.12
CA VAL A 21 10.76 -1.44 -1.43
C VAL A 21 11.66 -2.36 -2.23
N GLN A 22 11.47 -2.45 -3.55
CA GLN A 22 12.25 -3.31 -4.43
C GLN A 22 13.73 -2.90 -4.55
N ASN A 23 14.06 -1.61 -4.36
CA ASN A 23 15.42 -1.07 -4.44
C ASN A 23 16.08 -0.80 -3.09
N SER A 24 15.42 -1.15 -1.99
CA SER A 24 15.90 -0.91 -0.62
C SER A 24 16.38 -2.20 0.06
N ASP A 25 16.95 -2.03 1.25
CA ASP A 25 17.27 -3.10 2.20
C ASP A 25 16.04 -3.91 2.64
N LEU A 26 14.83 -3.39 2.41
CA LEU A 26 13.58 -4.11 2.69
C LEU A 26 13.33 -5.27 1.73
N ARG A 27 13.95 -5.28 0.54
CA ARG A 27 13.75 -6.31 -0.49
C ARG A 27 14.04 -7.71 0.04
N ASP A 28 15.10 -7.89 0.83
CA ASP A 28 15.52 -9.20 1.31
C ASP A 28 14.45 -9.87 2.18
N GLN A 29 13.68 -9.07 2.92
CA GLN A 29 12.57 -9.53 3.75
C GLN A 29 11.25 -9.59 2.98
N CYS A 30 11.09 -8.71 1.98
CA CYS A 30 9.83 -8.55 1.25
C CYS A 30 9.75 -9.40 -0.02
N GLY A 31 10.81 -10.00 -0.52
CA GLY A 31 10.80 -10.78 -1.78
C GLY A 31 10.48 -9.93 -3.01
N PHE A 32 9.72 -10.49 -3.95
CA PHE A 32 9.19 -9.76 -5.11
C PHE A 32 7.90 -9.03 -4.70
N PHE A 33 8.03 -7.75 -4.39
CA PHE A 33 6.98 -6.95 -3.77
C PHE A 33 6.16 -6.18 -4.82
N SER A 34 4.84 -6.26 -4.74
CA SER A 34 3.92 -5.50 -5.58
C SER A 34 2.88 -4.80 -4.72
N VAL A 35 2.59 -3.53 -5.03
CA VAL A 35 1.44 -2.81 -4.47
C VAL A 35 0.27 -3.00 -5.41
N ASN A 36 -0.86 -3.48 -4.91
CA ASN A 36 -2.06 -3.74 -5.72
C ASN A 36 -3.00 -2.54 -5.71
N TYR A 37 -3.24 -1.99 -4.53
CA TYR A 37 -4.16 -0.87 -4.33
C TYR A 37 -3.67 0.09 -3.24
N VAL A 38 -3.95 1.39 -3.43
CA VAL A 38 -3.69 2.43 -2.43
C VAL A 38 -4.96 3.25 -2.25
N ASP A 39 -5.42 3.35 -1.00
CA ASP A 39 -6.56 4.17 -0.60
C ASP A 39 -6.08 5.30 0.32
N THR A 40 -5.97 6.50 -0.25
CA THR A 40 -5.58 7.71 0.49
C THR A 40 -6.80 8.50 0.92
N SER A 41 -6.80 8.94 2.18
CA SER A 41 -7.84 9.82 2.70
C SER A 41 -7.86 11.18 1.98
N ARG A 42 -9.04 11.81 1.91
CA ARG A 42 -9.24 13.07 1.17
C ARG A 42 -8.35 14.22 1.70
N ASP A 43 -8.08 14.21 2.99
CA ASP A 43 -7.23 15.17 3.70
C ASP A 43 -5.72 14.83 3.62
N LEU A 44 -5.34 13.75 2.94
CA LEU A 44 -3.96 13.25 2.84
C LEU A 44 -3.31 12.95 4.22
N SER A 45 -4.11 12.64 5.23
CA SER A 45 -3.60 12.28 6.56
C SER A 45 -3.10 10.83 6.63
N GLN A 46 -3.79 9.89 5.98
CA GLN A 46 -3.47 8.47 5.98
C GLN A 46 -3.64 7.83 4.60
N ALA A 47 -2.81 6.84 4.30
CA ALA A 47 -2.92 6.00 3.11
C ALA A 47 -2.83 4.53 3.50
N LYS A 48 -3.85 3.75 3.10
CA LYS A 48 -3.86 2.30 3.23
C LYS A 48 -3.24 1.71 1.97
N VAL A 49 -2.23 0.87 2.14
CA VAL A 49 -1.46 0.27 1.06
C VAL A 49 -1.69 -1.23 1.10
N TYR A 50 -2.33 -1.75 0.07
CA TYR A 50 -2.58 -3.19 -0.11
C TYR A 50 -1.51 -3.75 -1.03
N PHE A 51 -0.80 -4.77 -0.55
CA PHE A 51 0.35 -5.33 -1.26
C PHE A 51 0.31 -6.85 -1.28
N SER A 52 0.98 -7.42 -2.27
CA SER A 52 1.25 -8.86 -2.36
C SER A 52 2.74 -9.09 -2.55
N THR A 53 3.21 -10.27 -2.17
CA THR A 53 4.60 -10.66 -2.43
C THR A 53 4.71 -12.09 -2.95
N ILE A 54 5.78 -12.34 -3.68
CA ILE A 54 6.19 -13.67 -4.14
C ILE A 54 7.59 -13.96 -3.56
N GLN A 55 7.78 -15.17 -3.01
CA GLN A 55 9.05 -15.65 -2.45
C GLN A 55 9.62 -14.79 -1.31
N ALA A 56 8.75 -14.19 -0.48
CA ALA A 56 9.22 -13.57 0.76
C ALA A 56 9.61 -14.64 1.80
N PRO A 57 10.71 -14.45 2.56
CA PRO A 57 11.09 -15.34 3.65
C PRO A 57 10.16 -15.22 4.87
N LEU A 58 9.56 -14.05 5.07
CA LEU A 58 8.62 -13.77 6.16
C LEU A 58 7.20 -14.23 5.80
N ASN A 59 6.43 -14.64 6.82
CA ASN A 59 5.00 -14.88 6.62
C ASN A 59 4.22 -13.56 6.45
N GLU A 60 2.96 -13.64 6.03
CA GLU A 60 2.12 -12.47 5.74
C GLU A 60 1.97 -11.51 6.94
N LYS A 61 1.80 -12.05 8.16
CA LYS A 61 1.63 -11.25 9.38
C LYS A 61 2.92 -10.55 9.78
N GLU A 62 4.05 -11.24 9.62
CA GLU A 62 5.39 -10.69 9.86
C GLU A 62 5.73 -9.62 8.83
N LEU A 63 5.40 -9.83 7.55
CA LEU A 63 5.57 -8.82 6.49
C LEU A 63 4.79 -7.55 6.79
N VAL A 64 3.51 -7.69 7.17
CA VAL A 64 2.67 -6.55 7.55
C VAL A 64 3.29 -5.81 8.72
N THR A 65 3.74 -6.53 9.76
CA THR A 65 4.41 -5.92 10.92
C THR A 65 5.69 -5.20 10.51
N PHE A 66 6.57 -5.88 9.77
CA PHE A 66 7.85 -5.38 9.29
C PHE A 66 7.71 -4.12 8.45
N LEU A 67 6.77 -4.09 7.49
CA LEU A 67 6.52 -2.92 6.65
C LEU A 67 5.89 -1.77 7.43
N ASN A 68 5.00 -2.06 8.40
CA ASN A 68 4.43 -1.01 9.24
C ASN A 68 5.47 -0.41 10.20
N GLU A 69 6.40 -1.19 10.74
CA GLU A 69 7.53 -0.70 11.54
C GLU A 69 8.50 0.15 10.70
N ASN A 70 8.73 -0.24 9.44
CA ASN A 70 9.59 0.51 8.51
C ASN A 70 8.83 1.57 7.69
N SER A 71 7.53 1.78 7.96
CA SER A 71 6.68 2.70 7.20
C SER A 71 7.21 4.14 7.19
N TRP A 72 7.87 4.56 8.28
CA TRP A 72 8.49 5.88 8.37
C TRP A 72 9.68 6.06 7.42
N LYS A 73 10.47 4.99 7.17
CA LYS A 73 11.59 5.02 6.22
C LYS A 73 11.07 5.22 4.81
N ILE A 74 10.06 4.41 4.45
CA ILE A 74 9.37 4.49 3.15
C ILE A 74 8.78 5.90 2.97
N ARG A 75 8.08 6.41 3.98
CA ARG A 75 7.51 7.77 3.98
C ARG A 75 8.57 8.85 3.78
N LYS A 76 9.73 8.73 4.43
CA LYS A 76 10.85 9.68 4.32
C LYS A 76 11.50 9.64 2.94
N ALA A 77 11.62 8.47 2.33
CA ALA A 77 12.12 8.36 0.96
C ALA A 77 11.16 8.99 -0.05
N LEU A 78 9.87 8.68 0.08
CA LEU A 78 8.81 9.24 -0.77
C LEU A 78 8.69 10.76 -0.66
N SER A 79 8.95 11.35 0.52
CA SER A 79 8.87 12.81 0.68
C SER A 79 9.94 13.56 -0.12
N ASN A 80 11.04 12.89 -0.47
CA ASN A 80 12.09 13.48 -1.30
C ASN A 80 11.78 13.32 -2.81
N LEU A 81 10.94 12.36 -3.18
CA LEU A 81 10.63 12.00 -4.56
C LEU A 81 9.35 12.67 -5.06
N LEU A 82 8.32 12.78 -4.21
CA LEU A 82 7.01 13.28 -4.60
C LEU A 82 6.89 14.79 -4.37
N PRO A 83 6.36 15.56 -5.34
CA PRO A 83 6.10 17.00 -5.19
C PRO A 83 4.82 17.25 -4.37
N ILE A 84 4.68 16.60 -3.21
CA ILE A 84 3.53 16.74 -2.31
C ILE A 84 3.96 17.38 -0.99
N LYS A 85 3.18 18.34 -0.50
CA LYS A 85 3.47 19.04 0.77
C LYS A 85 3.61 18.10 1.97
N ARG A 86 2.87 17.00 1.98
CA ARG A 86 2.86 16.03 3.06
C ARG A 86 2.60 14.65 2.48
N VAL A 87 3.53 13.72 2.72
CA VAL A 87 3.29 12.30 2.49
C VAL A 87 2.38 11.79 3.62
N PRO A 88 1.24 11.15 3.29
CA PRO A 88 0.35 10.57 4.30
C PRO A 88 1.07 9.50 5.13
N THR A 89 0.54 9.22 6.31
CA THR A 89 1.00 8.07 7.09
C THR A 89 0.61 6.79 6.36
N LEU A 90 1.58 5.94 6.06
CA LEU A 90 1.37 4.68 5.35
C LEU A 90 0.99 3.59 6.34
N LYS A 91 -0.06 2.83 6.03
CA LYS A 91 -0.42 1.60 6.72
C LYS A 91 -0.49 0.46 5.71
N PHE A 92 0.29 -0.58 5.93
CA PHE A 92 0.40 -1.72 5.03
C PHE A 92 -0.56 -2.83 5.46
N TYR A 93 -1.23 -3.42 4.46
CA TYR A 93 -2.13 -4.54 4.59
C TYR A 93 -1.76 -5.57 3.53
N TYR A 94 -1.66 -6.84 3.92
CA TYR A 94 -1.50 -7.90 2.94
C TYR A 94 -2.79 -8.04 2.15
N ASP A 95 -2.66 -8.11 0.83
CA ASP A 95 -3.79 -8.17 -0.08
C ASP A 95 -4.31 -9.59 -0.20
N ASP A 96 -5.19 -9.95 0.74
CA ASP A 96 -5.86 -11.23 0.77
C ASP A 96 -7.14 -11.18 -0.08
N HIS A 97 -6.98 -10.82 -1.37
CA HIS A 97 -8.10 -10.76 -2.31
C HIS A 97 -8.73 -12.14 -2.61
N LEU A 98 -8.25 -13.23 -2.00
CA LEU A 98 -8.86 -14.57 -2.10
C LEU A 98 -9.85 -14.92 -0.99
N GLU A 99 -9.89 -14.22 0.15
CA GLU A 99 -10.80 -14.59 1.27
C GLU A 99 -12.01 -13.66 1.47
N LYS A 100 -12.03 -12.46 0.88
CA LYS A 100 -13.10 -11.47 1.09
C LYS A 100 -14.11 -11.32 -0.06
N VAL A 101 -14.33 -12.38 -0.84
CA VAL A 101 -15.47 -12.47 -1.79
C VAL A 101 -16.62 -13.33 -1.25
N ARG A 102 -16.46 -14.03 -0.12
CA ARG A 102 -17.57 -14.82 0.47
C ARG A 102 -18.64 -14.03 1.24
N ASN A 103 -18.53 -12.71 1.36
CA ASN A 103 -19.50 -11.87 2.09
C ASN A 103 -20.06 -10.69 1.27
N LEU A 104 -19.96 -10.72 -0.06
CA LEU A 104 -20.58 -9.70 -0.93
C LEU A 104 -21.77 -10.20 -1.76
N ASP A 105 -22.18 -11.45 -1.60
CA ASP A 105 -23.40 -11.98 -2.25
C ASP A 105 -24.70 -11.69 -1.48
N ASP A 106 -24.63 -11.11 -0.27
CA ASP A 106 -25.83 -10.84 0.55
C ASP A 106 -26.44 -9.43 0.37
N LEU A 107 -25.92 -8.59 -0.54
CA LEU A 107 -26.48 -7.24 -0.80
C LEU A 107 -26.99 -7.02 -2.23
N ILE A 108 -27.24 -8.11 -2.98
CA ILE A 108 -27.91 -8.05 -4.31
C ILE A 108 -29.10 -9.02 -4.35
N LYS A 109 -29.84 -9.12 -3.24
CA LYS A 109 -31.21 -9.65 -3.23
C LYS A 109 -32.14 -8.59 -2.65
N ASP A 110 -32.42 -7.60 -3.47
CA ASP A 110 -33.70 -6.90 -3.46
C ASP A 110 -33.95 -6.37 -4.89
N ILE A 111 -34.32 -7.32 -5.76
CA ILE A 111 -35.25 -7.13 -6.87
C ILE A 111 -36.31 -8.21 -6.70
#